data_AF-A0A973X101-F1
#
_entry.id   AF-A0A973X101-F1
#
_cell.length_a   1.000
_cell.length_b   1.000
_cell.length_c   1.000
_cell.angle_alpha   90.00
_cell.angle_beta   90.00
_cell.angle_gamma   90.00
#
_symmetry.space_group_name_H-M   'P 1'
#
loop_
_entity.id
_entity.type
_entity.pdbx_description
1 polymer ?
#
loop_
_entity_poly.entity_id
_entity_poly.type
_entity_poly.pdbx_seq_one_letter_code
_entity_poly.pdbx_strand_id
1 'polypeptide(L)'
;MSINRESEMSGEHSELDALQAAYKAAVEQWILAIRKEEELASVDHSVAKIDAWEQAHLDEDEIRSNVLAAKAKYEDALRETIFGF
;
A
#
# COMPACT_ATOMS: atom_id res chain seq x y z
N MET A 1 -41.09 -15.28 -1.54
CA MET A 1 -39.81 -15.26 -0.79
C MET A 1 -38.72 -14.96 -1.80
N SER A 2 -38.30 -13.71 -1.91
CA SER A 2 -37.34 -13.26 -2.93
C SER A 2 -36.27 -12.34 -2.31
N ILE A 3 -35.59 -12.80 -1.27
CA ILE A 3 -34.56 -12.03 -0.54
C ILE A 3 -33.20 -12.74 -0.59
N ASN A 4 -32.85 -13.39 -1.71
CA ASN A 4 -31.56 -14.09 -1.84
C ASN A 4 -30.63 -13.52 -2.91
N ARG A 5 -31.04 -12.53 -3.71
CA ARG A 5 -30.22 -12.01 -4.81
C ARG A 5 -29.39 -10.76 -4.44
N GLU A 6 -29.79 -10.02 -3.40
CA GLU A 6 -29.08 -8.82 -2.94
C GLU A 6 -27.89 -9.14 -2.02
N SER A 7 -27.89 -10.29 -1.31
CA SER A 7 -26.75 -10.70 -0.48
C SER A 7 -25.64 -11.40 -1.26
N GLU A 8 -25.90 -11.89 -2.47
CA GLU A 8 -24.89 -12.46 -3.36
C GLU A 8 -24.06 -11.35 -4.03
N MET A 9 -24.72 -10.28 -4.49
CA MET A 9 -24.06 -9.13 -5.14
C MET A 9 -23.20 -8.27 -4.18
N SER A 10 -23.53 -8.23 -2.88
CA SER A 10 -22.71 -7.50 -1.89
C SER A 10 -21.51 -8.32 -1.40
N GLY A 11 -21.50 -9.64 -1.63
CA GLY A 11 -20.39 -10.53 -1.34
C GLY A 11 -19.36 -10.62 -2.48
N GLU A 12 -19.80 -10.49 -3.74
CA GLU A 12 -18.99 -10.68 -4.96
C GLU A 12 -17.77 -9.76 -5.08
N HIS A 13 -17.74 -8.62 -4.39
CA HIS A 13 -16.59 -7.70 -4.38
C HIS A 13 -15.97 -7.49 -3.00
N SER A 14 -16.42 -8.22 -1.97
CA SER A 14 -15.91 -8.04 -0.60
C SER A 14 -14.40 -8.29 -0.47
N GLU A 15 -13.86 -9.24 -1.25
CA GLU A 15 -12.43 -9.51 -1.31
C GLU A 15 -11.65 -8.42 -2.06
N LEU A 16 -12.17 -7.94 -3.19
CA LEU A 16 -11.57 -6.82 -3.94
C LEU A 16 -11.55 -5.53 -3.10
N ASP A 17 -12.61 -5.25 -2.36
CA ASP A 17 -12.70 -4.09 -1.47
C ASP A 17 -11.66 -4.20 -0.34
N ALA A 18 -11.49 -5.40 0.24
CA ALA A 18 -10.47 -5.64 1.26
C ALA A 18 -9.05 -5.48 0.70
N LEU A 19 -8.76 -5.99 -0.49
CA LEU A 19 -7.46 -5.85 -1.16
C LEU A 19 -7.18 -4.39 -1.55
N GLN A 20 -8.18 -3.65 -2.03
CA GLN A 20 -8.06 -2.22 -2.31
C GLN A 20 -7.77 -1.44 -1.02
N ALA A 21 -8.49 -1.72 0.07
CA ALA A 21 -8.29 -1.06 1.35
C ALA A 21 -6.89 -1.35 1.91
N ALA A 22 -6.42 -2.59 1.80
CA ALA A 22 -5.06 -2.97 2.19
C ALA A 22 -3.98 -2.24 1.38
N TYR A 23 -4.15 -2.15 0.05
CA TYR A 23 -3.24 -1.37 -0.80
C TYR A 23 -3.23 0.11 -0.41
N LYS A 24 -4.40 0.72 -0.22
CA LYS A 24 -4.51 2.12 0.22
C LYS A 24 -3.83 2.35 1.57
N ALA A 25 -4.06 1.47 2.54
CA ALA A 25 -3.41 1.55 3.84
C ALA A 25 -1.87 1.44 3.74
N ALA A 26 -1.36 0.53 2.89
CA ALA A 26 0.07 0.41 2.64
C ALA A 26 0.64 1.69 1.99
N VAL A 27 -0.08 2.28 1.02
CA VAL A 27 0.32 3.54 0.38
C VAL A 27 0.38 4.69 1.38
N GLU A 28 -0.58 4.81 2.30
CA GLU A 28 -0.54 5.84 3.35
C GLU A 28 0.68 5.67 4.27
N GLN A 29 1.04 4.43 4.65
CA GLN A 29 2.28 4.18 5.40
C GLN A 29 3.54 4.59 4.62
N TRP A 30 3.55 4.33 3.31
CA TRP A 30 4.65 4.71 2.45
C TRP A 30 4.77 6.24 2.29
N ILE A 31 3.66 6.95 2.15
CA ILE A 31 3.64 8.42 2.13
C ILE A 31 4.19 8.99 3.44
N LEU A 32 3.83 8.40 4.58
CA LEU A 32 4.38 8.81 5.88
C LEU A 32 5.89 8.57 5.97
N ALA A 33 6.39 7.46 5.42
CA ALA A 33 7.83 7.18 5.37
C ALA A 33 8.58 8.18 4.50
N ILE A 34 8.06 8.49 3.31
CA ILE A 34 8.64 9.51 2.41
C ILE A 34 8.68 10.88 3.09
N ARG A 35 7.60 11.28 3.79
CA ARG A 35 7.59 12.55 4.54
C ARG A 35 8.62 12.58 5.66
N LYS A 36 8.80 11.46 6.38
CA LYS A 36 9.85 11.32 7.41
C LYS A 36 11.26 11.44 6.80
N GLU A 37 11.49 10.81 5.65
CA GLU A 37 12.75 10.93 4.91
C GLU A 37 12.99 12.39 4.46
N GLU A 38 11.98 13.03 3.86
CA GLU A 38 12.02 14.43 3.42
C GLU A 38 12.36 15.39 4.56
N GLU A 39 11.77 15.21 5.74
CA GLU A 39 12.03 16.05 6.93
C GLU A 39 13.50 15.99 7.39
N LEU A 40 14.20 14.89 7.11
CA LEU A 40 15.62 14.72 7.46
C LEU A 40 16.56 15.33 6.42
N ALA A 41 16.10 15.56 5.19
CA ALA A 41 16.84 16.27 4.15
C ALA A 41 16.95 17.76 4.52
N SER A 42 17.96 18.08 5.34
CA SER A 42 18.12 19.39 5.96
C SER A 42 19.43 20.08 5.54
N VAL A 43 19.56 21.38 5.89
CA VAL A 43 20.79 22.16 5.69
C VAL A 43 21.88 21.86 6.73
N ASP A 44 21.62 20.97 7.69
CA ASP A 44 22.61 20.49 8.65
C ASP A 44 23.48 19.41 7.99
N HIS A 45 24.74 19.77 7.72
CA HIS A 45 25.70 18.92 7.01
C HIS A 45 26.51 17.99 7.93
N SER A 46 26.00 17.65 9.11
CA SER A 46 26.66 16.70 10.01
C SER A 46 26.48 15.24 9.54
N VAL A 47 27.51 14.43 9.80
CA VAL A 47 27.49 12.98 9.48
C VAL A 47 26.30 12.28 10.14
N ALA A 48 25.99 12.63 11.40
CA ALA A 48 24.84 12.05 12.11
C ALA A 48 23.49 12.32 11.42
N LYS A 49 23.35 13.46 10.71
CA LYS A 49 22.15 13.76 9.93
C LYS A 49 22.10 12.99 8.62
N ILE A 50 23.25 12.82 7.97
CA ILE A 50 23.39 11.97 6.78
C ILE A 50 23.00 10.52 7.14
N ASP A 51 23.57 9.96 8.22
CA ASP A 51 23.28 8.60 8.66
C ASP A 51 21.77 8.40 8.95
N ALA A 52 21.14 9.38 9.59
CA ALA A 52 19.70 9.33 9.87
C ALA A 52 18.85 9.39 8.60
N TRP A 53 19.24 10.21 7.62
CA TRP A 53 18.57 10.32 6.33
C TRP A 53 18.72 9.03 5.51
N GLU A 54 19.93 8.45 5.47
CA GLU A 54 20.19 7.16 4.82
C GLU A 54 19.37 6.03 5.45
N GLN A 55 19.28 5.98 6.78
CA GLN A 55 18.44 4.98 7.45
C GLN A 55 16.95 5.19 7.12
N ALA A 56 16.47 6.43 7.06
CA ALA A 56 15.08 6.70 6.70
C ALA A 56 14.75 6.29 5.26
N HIS A 57 15.70 6.43 4.33
CA HIS A 57 15.57 5.92 2.97
C HIS A 57 15.47 4.38 2.94
N LEU A 58 16.27 3.68 3.75
CA LEU A 58 16.16 2.21 3.87
C LEU A 58 14.81 1.79 4.48
N ASP A 59 14.33 2.50 5.50
CA ASP A 59 13.01 2.26 6.09
C ASP A 59 11.89 2.48 5.05
N GLU A 60 12.02 3.50 4.19
CA GLU A 60 11.07 3.80 3.10
C GLU A 60 11.03 2.67 2.07
N ASP A 61 12.19 2.13 1.66
CA ASP A 61 12.27 1.06 0.66
C ASP A 61 11.64 -0.27 1.16
N GLU A 62 11.82 -0.57 2.45
CA GLU A 62 11.14 -1.72 3.09
C GLU A 62 9.62 -1.55 3.05
N ILE A 63 9.12 -0.35 3.38
CA ILE A 63 7.68 -0.07 3.34
C ILE A 63 7.17 -0.09 1.88
N ARG A 64 7.94 0.44 0.93
CA ARG A 64 7.62 0.39 -0.50
C ARG A 64 7.46 -1.05 -0.99
N SER A 65 8.31 -1.96 -0.54
CA SER A 65 8.20 -3.38 -0.86
C SER A 65 6.83 -3.96 -0.45
N ASN A 66 6.30 -3.54 0.70
CA ASN A 66 4.95 -3.93 1.14
C ASN A 66 3.84 -3.33 0.26
N VAL A 67 4.00 -2.08 -0.19
CA VAL A 67 3.06 -1.46 -1.15
C VAL A 67 3.03 -2.22 -2.47
N LEU A 68 4.19 -2.59 -3.00
CA LEU A 68 4.29 -3.34 -4.26
C LEU A 68 3.63 -4.72 -4.13
N ALA A 69 3.83 -5.40 -2.99
CA ALA A 69 3.16 -6.67 -2.72
C ALA A 69 1.64 -6.53 -2.60
N ALA A 70 1.14 -5.50 -1.91
CA ALA A 70 -0.30 -5.23 -1.79
C ALA A 70 -0.93 -4.86 -3.15
N LYS A 71 -0.21 -4.07 -3.96
CA LYS A 71 -0.62 -3.71 -5.31
C LYS A 71 -0.73 -4.94 -6.20
N ALA A 72 0.28 -5.81 -6.20
CA ALA A 72 0.28 -7.03 -7.01
C ALA A 72 -0.95 -7.90 -6.69
N LYS A 73 -1.23 -8.16 -5.41
CA LYS A 73 -2.41 -8.93 -4.99
C LYS A 73 -3.72 -8.30 -5.47
N TYR A 74 -3.86 -6.98 -5.33
CA TYR A 74 -5.06 -6.30 -5.78
C TYR A 74 -5.21 -6.31 -7.30
N GLU A 75 -4.13 -6.07 -8.05
CA GLU A 75 -4.16 -6.15 -9.51
C GLU A 75 -4.43 -7.56 -10.03
N ASP A 76 -3.88 -8.59 -9.39
CA ASP A 76 -4.11 -9.98 -9.77
C ASP A 76 -5.58 -10.36 -9.58
N ALA A 77 -6.18 -10.00 -8.44
CA ALA A 77 -7.61 -10.23 -8.20
C ALA A 77 -8.51 -9.44 -9.18
N LEU A 78 -8.12 -8.21 -9.54
CA LEU A 78 -8.81 -7.44 -10.58
C LEU A 78 -8.72 -8.13 -11.94
N ARG A 79 -7.55 -8.65 -12.31
CA ARG A 79 -7.34 -9.37 -13.57
C ARG A 79 -8.15 -10.67 -13.60
N GLU A 80 -8.18 -11.43 -12.52
CA GLU A 80 -9.01 -12.63 -12.39
C GLU A 80 -10.49 -12.28 -12.59
N THR A 81 -10.98 -11.19 -11.99
CA THR A 81 -12.38 -10.75 -12.16
C THR A 81 -12.71 -10.34 -13.60
N ILE A 82 -11.76 -9.73 -14.31
CA ILE A 82 -11.96 -9.23 -15.69
C ILE A 82 -11.78 -10.34 -16.73
N PHE A 83 -10.80 -11.22 -16.53
CA PHE A 83 -10.34 -12.18 -17.54
C PHE A 83 -10.59 -13.65 -17.19
N GLY A 84 -10.93 -13.96 -15.93
CA GLY A 84 -11.37 -15.30 -15.50
C GLY A 84 -10.29 -16.38 -15.46
N PHE A 85 -9.02 -16.03 -15.24
CA PHE A 85 -7.90 -16.96 -15.15
C PHE A 85 -7.07 -16.76 -13.89
#